data_AF-A0A832HMS8-F1
#
_entry.id   AF-A0A832HMS8-F1
#
_cell.length_a   1.000
_cell.length_b   1.000
_cell.length_c   1.000
_cell.angle_alpha   90.00
_cell.angle_beta   90.00
_cell.angle_gamma   90.00
#
_symmetry.space_group_name_H-M   'P 1'
#
loop_
_entity.id
_entity.type
_entity.pdbx_description
1 polymer ?
#
loop_
_entity_poly.entity_id
_entity_poly.type
_entity_poly.pdbx_seq_one_letter_code
_entity_poly.pdbx_strand_id
1 'polypeptide(L)'
;MQFRADIATVLILLSVLISASNWLGILYCLIFKKTGSALPLLGGLFGMLGILIAPPTHAMSSMKAFFWLPLIWDYGSAPLFALNFLRKRQNQSKAGDDSAKKP
;
A
#
# COMPACT_ATOMS: atom_id res chain seq x y z
N MET A 1 25.27 -5.39 -17.15
CA MET A 1 23.94 -6.01 -16.93
C MET A 1 23.68 -6.29 -15.45
N GLN A 2 24.67 -6.72 -14.67
CA GLN A 2 24.58 -6.98 -13.22
C GLN A 2 23.95 -5.82 -12.42
N PHE A 3 24.48 -4.61 -12.55
CA PHE A 3 24.00 -3.42 -11.83
C PHE A 3 22.48 -3.16 -11.96
N ARG A 4 21.89 -3.40 -13.13
CA ARG A 4 20.44 -3.24 -13.36
C ARG A 4 19.63 -4.32 -12.64
N ALA A 5 20.17 -5.54 -12.55
CA ALA A 5 19.55 -6.63 -11.82
C ALA A 5 19.57 -6.36 -10.31
N ASP A 6 20.67 -5.82 -9.79
CA ASP A 6 20.81 -5.51 -8.37
C ASP A 6 19.80 -4.41 -7.96
N ILE A 7 19.70 -3.33 -8.74
CA ILE A 7 18.70 -2.27 -8.50
C ILE A 7 17.27 -2.82 -8.55
N ALA A 8 16.94 -3.60 -9.58
CA ALA A 8 15.61 -4.19 -9.73
C ALA A 8 15.26 -5.08 -8.53
N THR A 9 16.22 -5.87 -8.04
CA THR A 9 16.04 -6.74 -6.89
C THR A 9 15.75 -5.94 -5.62
N VAL A 10 16.53 -4.87 -5.37
CA VAL A 10 16.29 -3.99 -4.22
C VAL A 10 14.91 -3.33 -4.31
N LEU A 11 14.51 -2.85 -5.48
CA LEU A 11 13.19 -2.23 -5.69
C LEU A 11 12.04 -3.21 -5.46
N ILE A 12 12.16 -4.46 -5.93
CA ILE A 12 11.15 -5.50 -5.72
C ILE A 12 11.07 -5.89 -4.24
N LEU A 13 12.21 -6.02 -3.55
CA LEU A 13 12.23 -6.31 -2.12
C LEU A 13 11.58 -5.18 -1.31
N LEU A 14 11.91 -3.93 -1.62
CA LEU A 14 11.27 -2.76 -1.00
C LEU A 14 9.76 -2.74 -1.27
N SER A 15 9.33 -3.07 -2.48
CA SER A 15 7.90 -3.19 -2.83
C SER A 15 7.17 -4.17 -1.92
N VAL A 16 7.72 -5.37 -1.76
CA VAL A 16 7.13 -6.42 -0.92
C VAL A 16 7.10 -5.99 0.54
N LEU A 17 8.18 -5.41 1.07
CA LEU A 17 8.26 -4.96 2.46
C LEU A 17 7.28 -3.82 2.77
N ILE A 18 7.20 -2.82 1.89
CA ILE A 18 6.29 -1.68 2.05
C ILE A 18 4.85 -2.17 1.96
N SER A 19 4.53 -2.99 0.95
CA SER A 19 3.16 -3.47 0.78
C SER A 19 2.73 -4.41 1.91
N ALA A 20 3.60 -5.31 2.37
CA ALA A 20 3.34 -6.12 3.56
C ALA A 20 3.10 -5.25 4.80
N SER A 21 3.89 -4.19 4.99
CA SER A 21 3.72 -3.23 6.08
C SER A 21 2.40 -2.47 5.98
N ASN A 22 1.99 -2.08 4.77
CA ASN A 22 0.69 -1.45 4.51
C ASN A 22 -0.48 -2.40 4.88
N TRP A 23 -0.42 -3.66 4.45
CA TRP A 23 -1.42 -4.68 4.78
C TRP A 23 -1.47 -5.00 6.27
N LEU A 24 -0.32 -5.12 6.94
CA LEU A 24 -0.25 -5.27 8.40
C LEU A 24 -0.81 -4.04 9.11
N GLY A 25 -0.55 -2.84 8.59
CA GLY A 25 -1.13 -1.59 9.08
C GLY A 25 -2.66 -1.59 8.99
N ILE A 26 -3.23 -2.07 7.88
CA ILE A 26 -4.68 -2.26 7.73
C ILE A 26 -5.20 -3.24 8.76
N LEU A 27 -4.58 -4.43 8.86
CA LEU A 27 -5.01 -5.45 9.80
C LEU A 27 -4.98 -4.93 11.25
N TYR A 28 -3.93 -4.22 11.62
CA TYR A 28 -3.82 -3.54 12.92
C TYR A 28 -4.92 -2.48 13.10
N CYS A 29 -5.18 -1.66 12.09
CA CYS A 29 -6.25 -0.66 12.15
C CYS A 29 -7.65 -1.30 12.27
N LEU A 30 -7.87 -2.45 11.64
CA LEU A 30 -9.14 -3.20 11.71
C LEU A 30 -9.33 -3.83 13.10
N ILE A 31 -8.28 -4.44 13.66
CA ILE A 31 -8.34 -5.12 14.97
C ILE A 31 -8.42 -4.10 16.11
N PHE A 32 -7.53 -3.11 16.12
CA PHE A 32 -7.39 -2.18 17.24
C PHE A 32 -8.19 -0.88 17.08
N LYS A 33 -8.90 -0.70 15.95
CA LYS A 33 -9.67 0.53 15.60
C LYS A 33 -8.84 1.82 15.71
N LYS A 34 -7.50 1.69 15.65
CA LYS A 34 -6.56 2.82 15.62
C LYS A 34 -6.29 3.20 14.18
N THR A 35 -6.06 4.48 13.93
CA THR A 35 -5.67 4.97 12.60
C THR A 35 -4.17 5.17 12.54
N GLY A 36 -3.50 4.43 11.67
CA GLY A 36 -2.14 4.74 11.22
C GLY A 36 -2.16 5.62 9.97
N SER A 37 -1.06 6.31 9.71
CA SER A 37 -0.78 6.87 8.39
C SER A 37 -0.05 5.79 7.60
N ALA A 38 -0.67 5.31 6.53
CA ALA A 38 0.04 4.54 5.51
C ALA A 38 -0.01 5.35 4.21
N LEU A 39 1.04 5.23 3.42
CA LEU A 39 1.11 5.75 2.07
C LEU A 39 0.85 4.58 1.12
N PRO A 40 -0.43 4.23 0.86
CA PRO A 40 -0.75 3.24 -0.16
C PRO A 40 -0.19 3.74 -1.50
N LEU A 41 0.20 2.81 -2.38
CA LEU A 41 0.80 3.00 -3.71
C LEU A 41 2.32 3.12 -3.78
N LEU A 42 3.02 3.48 -2.70
CA LEU A 42 4.48 3.55 -2.74
C LEU A 42 5.12 2.17 -2.98
N GLY A 43 4.59 1.13 -2.33
CA GLY A 43 5.08 -0.24 -2.52
C GLY A 43 4.84 -0.71 -3.96
N GLY A 44 3.64 -0.46 -4.48
CA GLY A 44 3.28 -0.83 -5.85
C GLY A 44 4.12 -0.12 -6.91
N LEU A 45 4.41 1.17 -6.72
CA LEU A 45 5.27 1.96 -7.61
C LEU A 45 6.70 1.41 -7.67
N PHE A 46 7.30 1.09 -6.51
CA PHE A 46 8.63 0.50 -6.49
C PHE A 46 8.66 -0.88 -7.16
N GLY A 47 7.62 -1.70 -6.96
CA GLY A 47 7.51 -3.02 -7.59
C GLY A 47 7.40 -2.92 -9.12
N MET A 48 6.57 -1.99 -9.59
CA MET A 48 6.43 -1.69 -11.01
C MET A 48 7.78 -1.26 -11.63
N LEU A 49 8.47 -0.31 -11.00
CA LEU A 49 9.78 0.18 -11.47
C LEU A 49 10.84 -0.93 -11.46
N GLY A 50 10.85 -1.77 -10.43
CA GLY A 50 11.72 -2.93 -10.34
C GLY A 50 11.54 -3.90 -11.51
N ILE A 51 10.30 -4.28 -11.83
CA ILE A 51 9.98 -5.16 -12.96
C ILE A 51 10.37 -4.53 -14.31
N LEU A 52 10.13 -3.23 -14.48
CA LEU A 52 10.45 -2.52 -15.74
C LEU A 52 11.96 -2.43 -15.99
N ILE A 53 12.74 -2.10 -14.95
CA ILE A 53 14.20 -1.90 -15.03
C ILE A 53 14.95 -3.23 -15.13
N ALA A 54 14.35 -4.31 -14.60
CA ALA A 54 14.93 -5.65 -14.61
C ALA A 54 15.40 -6.07 -16.00
N PRO A 55 16.58 -6.73 -16.09
CA PRO A 55 17.11 -7.20 -17.36
C PRO A 55 16.15 -8.22 -18.01
N PRO A 56 16.02 -8.20 -19.34
CA PRO A 56 15.17 -9.15 -20.05
C PRO A 56 15.81 -10.55 -19.98
N THR A 57 15.36 -11.36 -19.04
CA THR A 57 15.58 -12.81 -19.03
C THR A 57 14.32 -13.52 -19.51
N HIS A 58 14.42 -14.80 -19.88
CA HIS A 58 13.25 -15.58 -20.32
C HIS A 58 12.10 -15.56 -19.30
N ALA A 59 12.40 -15.64 -18.00
CA ALA A 59 11.41 -15.53 -16.93
C ALA A 59 10.88 -14.10 -16.76
N MET A 60 11.74 -13.09 -16.91
CA MET A 60 11.38 -11.69 -16.66
C MET A 60 10.53 -11.09 -17.79
N SER A 61 10.65 -11.62 -19.01
CA SER A 61 9.86 -11.17 -20.16
C SER A 61 8.36 -11.41 -19.94
N SER A 62 7.99 -12.55 -19.36
CA SER A 62 6.61 -12.83 -18.95
C SER A 62 6.15 -11.96 -17.79
N MET A 63 7.02 -11.72 -16.79
CA MET A 63 6.69 -10.84 -15.65
C MET A 63 6.47 -9.38 -16.07
N LYS A 64 7.15 -8.90 -17.12
CA LYS A 64 6.93 -7.56 -17.67
C LYS A 64 5.53 -7.35 -18.25
N ALA A 65 4.82 -8.40 -18.68
CA ALA A 65 3.40 -8.28 -19.06
C ALA A 65 2.50 -7.96 -17.86
N PHE A 66 2.96 -8.34 -16.66
CA PHE A 66 2.25 -8.16 -15.38
C PHE A 66 2.91 -7.07 -14.52
N PHE A 67 3.58 -6.08 -15.13
CA PHE A 67 4.24 -4.99 -14.41
C PHE A 67 3.29 -4.16 -13.52
N TRP A 68 1.99 -4.17 -13.83
CA TRP A 68 0.93 -3.49 -13.09
C TRP A 68 0.45 -4.26 -11.85
N LEU A 69 0.81 -5.54 -11.70
CA LEU A 69 0.31 -6.38 -10.62
C LEU A 69 0.70 -5.86 -9.21
N PRO A 70 1.95 -5.38 -8.99
CA PRO A 70 2.32 -4.71 -7.74
C PRO A 70 1.47 -3.47 -7.45
N LEU A 71 1.06 -2.71 -8.48
CA LEU A 71 0.18 -1.54 -8.29
C LEU A 71 -1.20 -1.97 -7.82
N ILE A 72 -1.80 -3.00 -8.41
CA ILE A 72 -3.13 -3.47 -7.97
C ILE A 72 -3.07 -4.03 -6.55
N TRP A 73 -2.02 -4.81 -6.24
CA TRP A 73 -1.82 -5.36 -4.92
C TRP A 73 -1.73 -4.27 -3.83
N ASP A 74 -0.96 -3.21 -4.11
CA ASP A 74 -0.82 -2.09 -3.17
C ASP A 74 -2.04 -1.15 -3.21
N TYR A 75 -2.73 -1.01 -4.36
CA TYR A 75 -3.96 -0.21 -4.48
C TYR A 75 -5.14 -0.85 -3.76
N GLY A 76 -5.20 -2.17 -3.63
CA GLY A 76 -6.23 -2.86 -2.84
C GLY A 76 -6.28 -2.39 -1.38
N SER A 77 -5.17 -1.85 -0.87
CA SER A 77 -5.08 -1.26 0.46
C SER A 77 -5.75 0.14 0.57
N ALA A 78 -5.83 0.89 -0.54
CA ALA A 78 -6.29 2.28 -0.55
C ALA A 78 -7.80 2.46 -0.25
N PRO A 79 -8.74 1.69 -0.83
CA PRO A 79 -10.17 1.80 -0.49
C PRO A 79 -10.44 1.49 0.98
N LEU A 80 -9.74 0.51 1.56
CA LEU A 80 -9.88 0.14 2.97
C LEU A 80 -9.38 1.26 3.89
N PHE A 81 -8.26 1.91 3.56
CA PHE A 81 -7.80 3.10 4.27
C PHE A 81 -8.79 4.25 4.18
N ALA A 82 -9.31 4.54 2.99
CA ALA A 82 -10.28 5.61 2.77
C ALA A 82 -11.57 5.38 3.57
N LEU A 83 -12.13 4.17 3.54
CA LEU A 83 -13.33 3.81 4.31
C LEU A 83 -13.10 3.96 5.83
N ASN A 84 -11.96 3.50 6.34
CA ASN A 84 -11.66 3.60 7.77
C ASN A 84 -11.49 5.07 8.21
N PHE A 85 -10.86 5.89 7.37
CA PHE A 85 -10.72 7.32 7.60
C PHE A 85 -12.08 8.06 7.61
N LEU A 86 -12.95 7.78 6.63
CA LEU A 86 -14.29 8.35 6.55
C LEU A 86 -15.16 7.96 7.76
N ARG A 87 -15.13 6.68 8.15
CA ARG A 87 -15.86 6.18 9.33
C ARG A 87 -15.43 6.88 10.62
N LYS A 88 -14.13 7.14 10.78
CA LYS A 88 -13.62 7.87 11.96
C LYS A 88 -14.09 9.33 11.98
N ARG A 89 -14.06 10.03 10.84
CA ARG A 89 -14.56 11.41 10.75
C ARG A 89 -16.05 11.50 11.13
N GLN A 90 -16.85 10.53 10.69
CA GLN A 90 -18.27 10.47 11.08
C GLN A 90 -18.44 10.27 12.59
N ASN A 91 -17.66 9.39 13.22
CA ASN A 91 -17.73 9.16 14.66
C ASN A 91 -17.29 10.40 15.48
N GLN A 92 -16.26 11.13 15.04
CA GLN A 92 -15.84 12.37 15.70
C GLN A 92 -16.88 13.48 15.56
N SER A 93 -17.52 13.60 14.40
CA SER A 93 -18.59 14.57 14.18
C SER A 93 -19.80 14.32 15.08
N LYS A 94 -20.18 13.06 15.31
CA LYS A 94 -21.28 12.71 16.23
C LYS A 94 -20.92 12.97 17.69
N ALA A 95 -19.70 12.61 18.11
CA ALA A 95 -19.25 12.84 19.49
C ALA A 95 -19.19 14.34 19.86
N GLY A 96 -18.86 15.22 18.90
CA GLY A 96 -18.89 16.66 19.10
C GLY A 96 -20.30 17.22 19.29
N ASP A 97 -21.27 16.74 18.51
CA ASP A 97 -22.67 17.20 18.59
C ASP A 97 -23.37 16.75 19.89
N ASP A 98 -23.05 15.55 20.39
CA ASP A 98 -23.57 15.06 21.68
C ASP A 98 -22.94 15.80 22.88
N SER A 99 -21.68 16.24 22.76
CA SER A 99 -20.99 17.01 23.81
C SER A 99 -21.54 18.44 23.91
N ALA A 100 -22.00 19.02 22.80
CA ALA A 100 -22.61 20.34 22.76
C ALA A 100 -24.05 20.38 23.33
N LYS A 101 -24.69 19.21 23.52
CA LYS A 101 -26.07 19.08 24.05
C LYS A 101 -26.13 18.74 25.55
N LYS A 102 -25.00 18.54 26.23
CA LYS A 102 -25.00 18.41 27.70
C LYS A 102 -25.10 19.80 28.34
N PRO A 103 -26.16 20.08 29.13
CA PRO A 103 -26.37 21.37 29.80
C PRO A 103 -25.33 21.64 30.89
#